data_AF-A0A7U2F3E3-F1
#
_entry.id   AF-A0A7U2F3E3-F1
#
_cell.length_a   1.000
_cell.length_b   1.000
_cell.length_c   1.000
_cell.angle_alpha   90.00
_cell.angle_beta   90.00
_cell.angle_gamma   90.00
#
_symmetry.space_group_name_H-M   'P 1'
#
loop_
_entity.id
_entity.type
_entity.pdbx_description
1 polymer ?
#
loop_
_entity_poly.entity_id
_entity_poly.type
_entity_poly.pdbx_seq_one_letter_code
_entity_poly.pdbx_strand_id
1 'polypeptide(L)'
;MLWPHDLTVPVPEKVKFLTERQKHIAVTRVTMEKKGAHREHATVGEMMRMLMDWKLGVYCVQYFVAASSVYSLAFFQPIILRNGMGFSYAKAQLLSSPPYVFTVFASLAGAWLSDKIRMCWPILIGQSVVAIAGLLIVLYGGPPGVRYFGLFLATWGTQANVPASFAYGQNQTARVQKWAVVAAAMISIGAAGGVTGSTIFQTKDAPQYLPGMWATVAMQCVYSIVTFCMSMYLKRLNKMADRGSRPALEGVEGFRYAP
;
A
#
# COMPACT_ATOMS: atom_id res chain seq x y z
N MET A 1 -31.91 -11.85 -16.09
CA MET A 1 -30.84 -12.87 -16.05
C MET A 1 -30.00 -12.59 -14.81
N LEU A 2 -30.44 -13.14 -13.67
CA LEU A 2 -30.00 -12.78 -12.32
C LEU A 2 -28.85 -13.69 -11.91
N TRP A 3 -27.71 -13.10 -11.55
CA TRP A 3 -26.55 -13.81 -11.03
C TRP A 3 -26.86 -14.34 -9.61
N PRO A 4 -26.50 -15.59 -9.26
CA PRO A 4 -26.81 -16.16 -7.96
C PRO A 4 -26.01 -15.48 -6.83
N HIS A 5 -26.72 -15.05 -5.79
CA HIS A 5 -26.20 -14.37 -4.59
C HIS A 5 -25.48 -15.30 -3.60
N ASP A 6 -25.18 -16.55 -3.97
CA ASP A 6 -24.71 -17.61 -3.06
C ASP A 6 -23.19 -17.88 -3.08
N LEU A 7 -22.38 -16.85 -3.33
CA LEU A 7 -20.93 -16.89 -3.08
C LEU A 7 -20.57 -16.40 -1.67
N THR A 8 -21.43 -16.68 -0.70
CA THR A 8 -21.08 -16.49 0.71
C THR A 8 -20.26 -17.70 1.18
N VAL A 9 -19.08 -17.45 1.75
CA VAL A 9 -18.23 -18.48 2.36
C VAL A 9 -19.10 -19.40 3.22
N PRO A 10 -19.12 -20.72 3.00
CA PRO A 10 -20.01 -21.62 3.74
C PRO A 10 -19.72 -21.46 5.23
N VAL A 11 -20.79 -21.25 6.01
CA VAL A 11 -20.73 -21.17 7.47
C VAL A 11 -19.85 -22.31 7.98
N PRO A 12 -18.89 -22.07 8.91
CA PRO A 12 -17.90 -23.09 9.32
C PRO A 12 -18.51 -24.44 9.74
N GLU A 13 -19.77 -24.43 10.16
CA GLU A 13 -20.58 -25.61 10.51
C GLU A 13 -20.89 -26.54 9.32
N LYS A 14 -20.98 -26.01 8.10
CA LYS A 14 -21.42 -26.74 6.89
C LYS A 14 -20.26 -27.30 6.05
N VAL A 15 -19.01 -27.10 6.46
CA VAL A 15 -17.84 -27.46 5.65
C VAL A 15 -17.39 -28.89 5.97
N LYS A 16 -17.33 -29.76 4.95
CA LYS A 16 -16.96 -31.18 5.10
C LYS A 16 -15.46 -31.45 5.32
N PHE A 17 -14.59 -30.46 5.07
CA PHE A 17 -13.14 -30.59 5.15
C PHE A 17 -12.57 -30.36 6.57
N LEU A 18 -13.32 -29.74 7.47
CA LEU A 18 -12.85 -29.42 8.82
C LEU A 18 -13.21 -30.52 9.82
N THR A 19 -12.27 -30.88 10.69
CA THR A 19 -12.52 -31.76 11.85
C THR A 19 -13.43 -31.04 12.86
N GLU A 20 -14.23 -31.77 13.67
CA GLU A 20 -15.12 -31.17 14.68
C GLU A 20 -14.43 -30.16 15.61
N ARG A 21 -13.19 -30.45 16.04
CA ARG A 21 -12.37 -29.50 16.81
C ARG A 21 -12.04 -28.21 16.03
N GLN A 22 -11.73 -28.32 14.74
CA GLN A 22 -11.43 -27.16 13.89
C GLN A 22 -12.69 -26.35 13.58
N LYS A 23 -13.85 -27.01 13.40
CA LYS A 23 -15.14 -26.34 13.29
C LYS A 23 -15.47 -25.56 14.55
N HIS A 24 -15.31 -26.15 15.73
CA HIS A 24 -15.55 -25.45 16.99
C HIS A 24 -14.64 -24.22 17.15
N ILE A 25 -13.36 -24.33 16.79
CA ILE A 25 -12.42 -23.19 16.80
C ILE A 25 -12.85 -22.12 15.78
N ALA A 26 -13.22 -22.52 14.56
CA ALA A 26 -13.64 -21.61 13.50
C ALA A 26 -14.95 -20.88 13.85
N VAL A 27 -15.95 -21.60 14.39
CA VAL A 27 -17.19 -21.02 14.90
C VAL A 27 -16.90 -20.08 16.06
N THR A 28 -16.03 -20.46 16.99
CA THR A 28 -15.67 -19.58 18.12
C THR A 28 -15.01 -18.29 17.63
N ARG A 29 -14.09 -18.36 16.66
CA ARG A 29 -13.46 -17.18 16.04
C ARG A 29 -14.47 -16.29 15.33
N VAL A 30 -15.32 -16.87 14.47
CA VAL A 30 -16.36 -16.12 13.75
C VAL A 30 -17.37 -15.51 14.72
N THR A 31 -17.73 -16.21 15.79
CA THR A 31 -18.65 -15.71 16.82
C THR A 31 -18.00 -14.63 17.67
N MET A 32 -16.70 -14.69 17.96
CA MET A 32 -15.97 -13.59 18.60
C MET A 32 -15.84 -12.37 17.69
N GLU A 33 -15.57 -12.56 16.40
CA GLU A 33 -15.59 -11.49 15.39
C GLU A 33 -16.99 -10.86 15.25
N LYS A 34 -18.05 -11.68 15.33
CA LYS A 34 -19.45 -11.21 15.29
C LYS A 34 -19.92 -10.56 16.59
N LYS A 35 -19.44 -10.98 17.76
CA LYS A 35 -19.79 -10.37 19.05
C LYS A 35 -19.26 -8.94 19.19
N GLY A 36 -18.21 -8.57 18.46
CA GLY A 36 -17.75 -7.18 18.30
C GLY A 36 -18.44 -6.40 17.18
N ALA A 37 -19.38 -7.02 16.45
CA ALA A 37 -20.01 -6.48 15.25
C ALA A 37 -21.49 -6.16 15.48
N HIS A 38 -21.81 -5.32 16.47
CA HIS A 38 -22.99 -4.44 16.32
C HIS A 38 -22.70 -3.51 15.14
N ARG A 39 -23.05 -3.98 13.94
CA ARG A 39 -22.97 -3.24 12.68
C ARG A 39 -24.10 -2.21 12.64
N GLU A 40 -24.10 -1.25 13.54
CA GLU A 40 -24.79 0.00 13.23
C GLU A 40 -24.07 0.59 12.01
N HIS A 41 -24.82 0.91 10.96
CA HIS A 41 -24.25 1.67 9.86
C HIS A 41 -23.90 3.04 10.43
N ALA A 42 -22.64 3.45 10.30
CA ALA A 42 -22.20 4.75 10.79
C ALA A 42 -23.11 5.81 10.16
N THR A 43 -23.69 6.67 11.00
CA THR A 43 -24.51 7.77 10.51
C THR A 43 -23.64 8.68 9.66
N VAL A 44 -24.20 9.37 8.65
CA VAL A 44 -23.43 10.29 7.78
C VAL A 44 -22.62 11.30 8.59
N GLY A 45 -23.17 11.80 9.70
CA GLY A 45 -22.46 12.69 10.63
C GLY A 45 -21.26 12.04 11.34
N GLU A 46 -21.34 10.75 11.67
CA GLU A 46 -20.22 10.00 12.25
C GLU A 46 -19.15 9.71 11.20
N MET A 47 -19.55 9.40 9.97
CA MET A 47 -18.63 9.22 8.85
C MET A 47 -17.84 10.50 8.58
N MET A 48 -18.49 11.67 8.58
CA MET A 48 -17.80 12.97 8.44
C MET A 48 -16.81 13.24 9.58
N ARG A 49 -17.17 12.90 10.82
CA ARG A 49 -16.24 13.00 11.96
C ARG A 49 -15.04 12.06 11.80
N MET A 50 -15.25 10.84 11.29
CA MET A 50 -14.17 9.90 10.99
C MET A 50 -13.27 10.41 9.86
N LEU A 51 -13.83 11.10 8.86
CA LEU A 51 -13.08 11.70 7.76
C LEU A 51 -12.18 12.88 8.19
N MET A 52 -12.61 13.62 9.21
CA MET A 52 -11.82 14.71 9.80
C MET A 52 -10.69 14.24 10.74
N ASP A 53 -10.49 12.93 10.91
CA ASP A 53 -9.34 12.43 11.65
C ASP A 53 -8.04 12.73 10.89
N TRP A 54 -7.17 13.53 11.48
CA TRP A 54 -5.89 13.89 10.89
C TRP A 54 -5.04 12.65 10.53
N LYS A 55 -5.16 11.54 11.28
CA LYS A 55 -4.45 10.29 10.98
C LYS A 55 -4.89 9.69 9.65
N LEU A 56 -6.19 9.75 9.36
CA LEU A 56 -6.71 9.34 8.08
C LEU A 56 -6.15 10.22 6.97
N GLY A 57 -6.09 11.54 7.19
CA GLY A 57 -5.42 12.46 6.27
C GLY A 57 -4.00 12.02 5.93
N VAL A 58 -3.21 11.61 6.94
CA VAL A 58 -1.85 11.09 6.73
C VAL A 58 -1.84 9.80 5.91
N TYR A 59 -2.70 8.82 6.20
CA TYR A 59 -2.78 7.57 5.42
C TYR A 59 -3.21 7.84 3.97
N CYS A 60 -4.11 8.80 3.76
CA CYS A 60 -4.52 9.23 2.44
C CYS A 60 -3.39 9.90 1.67
N VAL A 61 -2.60 10.78 2.29
CA VAL A 61 -1.40 11.37 1.66
C VAL A 61 -0.37 10.29 1.34
N GLN A 62 -0.12 9.36 2.25
CA GLN A 62 0.78 8.23 2.02
C GLN A 62 0.33 7.41 0.79
N TYR A 63 -0.96 7.08 0.71
CA TYR A 63 -1.52 6.32 -0.40
C TYR A 63 -1.56 7.12 -1.72
N PHE A 64 -1.83 8.43 -1.66
CA PHE A 64 -1.76 9.34 -2.82
C PHE A 64 -0.39 9.31 -3.47
N VAL A 65 0.67 9.46 -2.65
CA VAL A 65 2.05 9.52 -3.10
C VAL A 65 2.49 8.17 -3.67
N ALA A 66 2.10 7.06 -3.04
CA ALA A 66 2.36 5.71 -3.55
C ALA A 66 1.68 5.48 -4.90
N ALA A 67 0.38 5.79 -5.00
CA ALA A 67 -0.37 5.66 -6.24
C ALA A 67 0.23 6.52 -7.36
N SER A 68 0.54 7.79 -7.07
CA SER A 68 1.13 8.70 -8.04
C SER A 68 2.44 8.18 -8.60
N SER A 69 3.34 7.69 -7.73
CA SER A 69 4.63 7.11 -8.13
C SER A 69 4.47 5.86 -9.01
N VAL A 70 3.50 5.01 -8.68
CA VAL A 70 3.16 3.80 -9.45
C VAL A 70 2.70 4.13 -10.86
N TYR A 71 1.73 5.03 -11.00
CA TYR A 71 1.22 5.41 -12.31
C TYR A 71 2.29 6.12 -13.14
N SER A 72 3.04 7.03 -12.52
CA SER A 72 4.21 7.67 -13.10
C SER A 72 5.19 6.68 -13.71
N LEU A 73 5.62 5.67 -12.94
CA LEU A 73 6.56 4.68 -13.44
C LEU A 73 5.94 3.80 -14.53
N ALA A 74 4.66 3.40 -14.38
CA ALA A 74 3.98 2.57 -15.36
C ALA A 74 3.90 3.22 -16.76
N PHE A 75 3.60 4.52 -16.82
CA PHE A 75 3.61 5.27 -18.08
C PHE A 75 5.01 5.51 -18.62
N PHE A 76 5.99 5.73 -17.74
CA PHE A 76 7.34 6.11 -18.15
C PHE A 76 8.22 4.91 -18.53
N GLN A 77 7.98 3.74 -17.96
CA GLN A 77 8.73 2.50 -18.20
C GLN A 77 8.93 2.14 -19.69
N PRO A 78 7.89 2.11 -20.56
CA PRO A 78 8.09 1.86 -21.99
C PRO A 78 8.86 2.99 -22.70
N ILE A 79 8.73 4.23 -22.22
CA ILE A 79 9.45 5.39 -22.77
C ILE A 79 10.95 5.31 -22.42
N ILE A 80 11.31 4.92 -21.20
CA ILE A 80 12.71 4.66 -20.79
C ILE A 80 13.33 3.57 -21.67
N LEU A 81 12.60 2.47 -21.89
CA LEU A 81 13.09 1.36 -22.70
C LEU A 81 13.29 1.77 -24.16
N ARG A 82 12.36 2.56 -24.73
CA ARG A 82 12.46 3.02 -26.11
C ARG A 82 13.53 4.10 -26.27
N ASN A 83 13.41 5.20 -25.56
CA ASN A 83 14.22 6.40 -25.76
C ASN A 83 15.55 6.34 -25.01
N GLY A 84 15.58 5.70 -23.83
CA GLY A 84 16.78 5.59 -22.98
C GLY A 84 17.66 4.38 -23.28
N MET A 85 17.15 3.36 -23.96
CA MET A 85 17.90 2.14 -24.31
C MET A 85 17.87 1.79 -25.81
N GLY A 86 17.13 2.54 -26.63
CA GLY A 86 17.11 2.38 -28.09
C GLY A 86 16.30 1.18 -28.60
N PHE A 87 15.44 0.58 -27.76
CA PHE A 87 14.59 -0.53 -28.21
C PHE A 87 13.45 -0.04 -29.11
N SER A 88 13.00 -0.90 -30.04
CA SER A 88 11.78 -0.62 -30.81
C SER A 88 10.54 -0.60 -29.90
N TYR A 89 9.47 0.08 -30.32
CA TYR A 89 8.24 0.17 -29.53
C TYR A 89 7.69 -1.21 -29.10
N ALA A 90 7.64 -2.16 -30.03
CA ALA A 90 7.20 -3.53 -29.75
C ALA A 90 8.12 -4.24 -28.74
N LYS A 91 9.44 -4.09 -28.87
CA LYS A 91 10.41 -4.67 -27.92
C LYS A 91 10.32 -4.01 -26.55
N ALA A 92 10.15 -2.70 -26.48
CA ALA A 92 10.00 -1.95 -25.22
C ALA A 92 8.76 -2.41 -24.44
N GLN A 93 7.64 -2.67 -25.12
CA GLN A 93 6.43 -3.18 -24.47
C GLN A 93 6.57 -4.63 -24.02
N LEU A 94 7.29 -5.46 -24.79
CA LEU A 94 7.60 -6.81 -24.35
C LEU A 94 8.52 -6.81 -23.12
N LEU A 95 9.56 -5.96 -23.13
CA LEU A 95 10.53 -5.80 -22.03
C LEU A 95 9.95 -5.10 -20.81
N SER A 96 8.80 -4.42 -20.90
CA SER A 96 8.13 -3.83 -19.75
C SER A 96 7.37 -4.86 -18.92
N SER A 97 7.05 -6.04 -19.48
CA SER A 97 6.29 -7.09 -18.78
C SER A 97 7.08 -7.85 -17.70
N PRO A 98 8.34 -8.27 -17.92
CA PRO A 98 9.13 -9.01 -16.93
C PRO A 98 9.32 -8.30 -15.56
N PRO A 99 9.56 -6.98 -15.49
CA PRO A 99 9.62 -6.25 -14.21
C PRO A 99 8.36 -6.42 -13.35
N TYR A 100 7.17 -6.48 -13.96
CA TYR A 100 5.92 -6.70 -13.23
C TYR A 100 5.81 -8.13 -12.69
N VAL A 101 6.25 -9.13 -13.47
CA VAL A 101 6.29 -10.53 -13.00
C VAL A 101 7.23 -10.66 -11.80
N PHE A 102 8.43 -10.08 -11.89
CA PHE A 102 9.37 -10.03 -10.77
C PHE A 102 8.76 -9.35 -9.54
N THR A 103 8.06 -8.23 -9.75
CA THR A 103 7.38 -7.48 -8.69
C THR A 103 6.38 -8.36 -7.94
N VAL A 104 5.62 -9.22 -8.62
CA VAL A 104 4.66 -10.13 -7.96
C VAL A 104 5.39 -11.04 -6.97
N PHE A 105 6.43 -11.75 -7.41
CA PHE A 105 7.20 -12.66 -6.56
C PHE A 105 7.92 -11.93 -5.42
N ALA A 106 8.56 -10.80 -5.71
CA ALA A 106 9.27 -10.02 -4.72
C ALA A 106 8.32 -9.36 -3.70
N SER A 107 7.09 -8.99 -4.11
CA SER A 107 6.06 -8.49 -3.21
C SER A 107 5.53 -9.59 -2.28
N LEU A 108 5.35 -10.81 -2.78
CA LEU A 108 4.97 -11.96 -1.94
C LEU A 108 6.05 -12.29 -0.91
N ALA A 109 7.33 -12.27 -1.32
CA ALA A 109 8.45 -12.46 -0.40
C ALA A 109 8.51 -11.34 0.65
N GLY A 110 8.28 -10.08 0.24
CA GLY A 110 8.22 -8.94 1.14
C GLY A 110 7.06 -9.01 2.13
N ALA A 111 5.88 -9.47 1.69
CA ALA A 111 4.72 -9.70 2.55
C ALA A 111 5.00 -10.79 3.59
N TRP A 112 5.56 -11.92 3.16
CA TRP A 112 5.96 -13.00 4.07
C TRP A 112 7.00 -12.54 5.10
N LEU A 113 7.96 -11.72 4.68
CA LEU A 113 8.94 -11.13 5.58
C LEU A 113 8.30 -10.17 6.58
N SER A 114 7.31 -9.38 6.15
CA SER A 114 6.53 -8.49 7.02
C SER A 114 5.79 -9.25 8.10
N ASP A 115 5.12 -10.33 7.72
CA ASP A 115 4.40 -11.19 8.66
C ASP A 115 5.34 -11.83 9.68
N LYS A 116 6.57 -12.19 9.25
CA LYS A 116 7.58 -12.78 10.13
C LYS A 116 8.16 -11.76 11.12
N ILE A 117 8.47 -10.54 10.66
CA ILE A 117 9.06 -9.48 11.49
C ILE A 117 8.00 -8.83 12.40
N ARG A 118 6.71 -8.97 12.07
CA ARG A 118 5.57 -8.33 12.78
C ARG A 118 5.71 -6.81 12.87
N MET A 119 6.52 -6.21 11.99
CA MET A 119 6.66 -4.76 11.84
C MET A 119 6.50 -4.42 10.37
N CYS A 120 5.47 -3.65 10.05
CA CYS A 120 5.14 -3.32 8.68
C CYS A 120 5.98 -2.13 8.19
N TRP A 121 6.11 -1.09 9.02
CA TRP A 121 6.78 0.17 8.65
C TRP A 121 8.21 0.07 8.10
N PRO A 122 9.13 -0.81 8.59
CA PRO A 122 10.50 -0.85 8.07
C PRO A 122 10.55 -1.37 6.64
N ILE A 123 9.60 -2.25 6.27
CA ILE A 123 9.53 -2.85 4.94
C ILE A 123 9.00 -1.83 3.94
N LEU A 124 8.01 -1.02 4.31
CA LEU A 124 7.52 0.09 3.48
C LEU A 124 8.67 1.07 3.16
N ILE A 125 9.47 1.44 4.17
CA ILE A 125 10.63 2.31 3.95
C ILE A 125 11.70 1.59 3.12
N GLY A 126 11.97 0.32 3.38
CA GLY A 126 12.92 -0.48 2.59
C GLY A 126 12.56 -0.54 1.12
N GLN A 127 11.29 -0.83 0.80
CA GLN A 127 10.76 -0.83 -0.57
C GLN A 127 10.89 0.56 -1.22
N SER A 128 10.64 1.61 -0.45
CA SER A 128 10.81 3.00 -0.91
C SER A 128 12.26 3.34 -1.26
N VAL A 129 13.20 2.93 -0.40
CA VAL A 129 14.64 3.14 -0.64
C VAL A 129 15.09 2.36 -1.86
N VAL A 130 14.62 1.12 -2.03
CA VAL A 130 14.91 0.32 -3.23
C VAL A 130 14.33 0.99 -4.49
N ALA A 131 13.13 1.56 -4.42
CA ALA A 131 12.56 2.32 -5.53
C ALA A 131 13.43 3.53 -5.91
N ILE A 132 13.88 4.32 -4.92
CA ILE A 132 14.78 5.45 -5.14
C ILE A 132 16.09 4.98 -5.77
N ALA A 133 16.71 3.94 -5.22
CA ALA A 133 17.94 3.38 -5.77
C ALA A 133 17.75 2.88 -7.21
N GLY A 134 16.64 2.20 -7.50
CA GLY A 134 16.28 1.75 -8.85
C GLY A 134 16.15 2.91 -9.83
N LEU A 135 15.44 3.97 -9.44
CA LEU A 135 15.27 5.19 -10.25
C LEU A 135 16.61 5.89 -10.51
N LEU A 136 17.50 5.97 -9.51
CA LEU A 136 18.84 6.53 -9.67
C LEU A 136 19.71 5.67 -10.60
N ILE A 137 19.61 4.34 -10.53
CA ILE A 137 20.30 3.42 -11.45
C ILE A 137 19.77 3.58 -12.88
N VAL A 138 18.46 3.78 -13.06
CA VAL A 138 17.89 4.08 -14.39
C VAL A 138 18.45 5.39 -14.94
N LEU A 139 18.61 6.40 -14.08
CA LEU A 139 19.06 7.73 -14.50
C LEU A 139 20.56 7.81 -14.80
N TYR A 140 21.39 7.19 -13.96
CA TYR A 140 22.85 7.30 -14.03
C TYR A 140 23.55 6.02 -14.49
N GLY A 141 22.85 4.90 -14.60
CA GLY A 141 23.42 3.66 -15.11
C GLY A 141 23.88 3.84 -16.55
N GLY A 142 25.15 3.60 -16.86
CA GLY A 142 25.65 3.75 -18.23
C GLY A 142 25.08 2.70 -19.18
N PRO A 143 25.37 1.40 -18.97
CA PRO A 143 24.94 0.35 -19.89
C PRO A 143 23.42 0.08 -19.84
N PRO A 144 22.78 -0.27 -20.97
CA PRO A 144 21.35 -0.59 -21.03
C PRO A 144 20.93 -1.72 -20.06
N GLY A 145 21.77 -2.75 -19.89
CA GLY A 145 21.49 -3.84 -18.94
C GLY A 145 21.42 -3.38 -17.49
N VAL A 146 22.26 -2.42 -17.10
CA VAL A 146 22.26 -1.85 -15.74
C VAL A 146 21.01 -0.99 -15.53
N ARG A 147 20.65 -0.17 -16.51
CA ARG A 147 19.39 0.61 -16.46
C ARG A 147 18.17 -0.31 -16.39
N TYR A 148 18.19 -1.43 -17.12
CA TYR A 148 17.11 -2.41 -17.07
C TYR A 148 17.00 -3.08 -15.71
N PHE A 149 18.12 -3.42 -15.08
CA PHE A 149 18.12 -3.89 -13.69
C PHE A 149 17.56 -2.83 -12.71
N GLY A 150 17.96 -1.56 -12.87
CA GLY A 150 17.40 -0.45 -12.08
C GLY A 150 15.88 -0.35 -12.21
N LEU A 151 15.35 -0.63 -13.41
CA LEU A 151 13.91 -0.65 -13.65
C LEU A 151 13.22 -1.75 -12.84
N PHE A 152 13.78 -2.96 -12.73
CA PHE A 152 13.21 -4.03 -11.89
C PHE A 152 13.07 -3.61 -10.43
N LEU A 153 14.11 -2.95 -9.90
CA LEU A 153 14.12 -2.44 -8.53
C LEU A 153 13.09 -1.31 -8.34
N ALA A 154 13.03 -0.38 -9.29
CA ALA A 154 12.07 0.73 -9.27
C ALA A 154 10.62 0.22 -9.32
N THR A 155 10.32 -0.72 -10.23
CA THR A 155 8.98 -1.30 -10.38
C THR A 155 8.58 -2.06 -9.12
N TRP A 156 9.48 -2.88 -8.56
CA TRP A 156 9.18 -3.59 -7.32
C TRP A 156 8.89 -2.64 -6.16
N GLY A 157 9.79 -1.69 -5.89
CA GLY A 157 9.68 -0.82 -4.74
C GLY A 157 8.45 0.11 -4.80
N THR A 158 8.08 0.60 -5.98
CA THR A 158 6.88 1.46 -6.13
C THR A 158 5.59 0.65 -6.02
N GLN A 159 5.50 -0.49 -6.72
CA GLN A 159 4.29 -1.31 -6.76
C GLN A 159 3.99 -2.00 -5.42
N ALA A 160 5.01 -2.52 -4.74
CA ALA A 160 4.83 -3.26 -3.49
C ALA A 160 4.34 -2.37 -2.34
N ASN A 161 4.62 -1.06 -2.42
CA ASN A 161 4.20 -0.07 -1.43
C ASN A 161 2.69 0.19 -1.40
N VAL A 162 1.97 0.00 -2.51
CA VAL A 162 0.53 0.27 -2.60
C VAL A 162 -0.28 -0.66 -1.69
N PRO A 163 -0.23 -2.00 -1.85
CA PRO A 163 -0.98 -2.90 -0.97
C PRO A 163 -0.47 -2.84 0.48
N ALA A 164 0.84 -2.64 0.68
CA ALA A 164 1.43 -2.52 2.02
C ALA A 164 0.93 -1.27 2.77
N SER A 165 0.83 -0.13 2.09
CA SER A 165 0.26 1.11 2.67
C SER A 165 -1.22 0.97 2.97
N PHE A 166 -1.97 0.32 2.09
CA PHE A 166 -3.39 0.08 2.29
C PHE A 166 -3.63 -0.76 3.54
N ALA A 167 -2.92 -1.89 3.66
CA ALA A 167 -2.96 -2.75 4.84
C ALA A 167 -2.47 -2.02 6.10
N TYR A 168 -1.43 -1.18 5.99
CA TYR A 168 -0.92 -0.39 7.10
C TYR A 168 -2.00 0.53 7.68
N GLY A 169 -2.64 1.39 6.87
CA GLY A 169 -3.69 2.30 7.35
C GLY A 169 -4.90 1.56 7.95
N GLN A 170 -5.26 0.43 7.33
CA GLN A 170 -6.32 -0.46 7.80
C GLN A 170 -6.02 -1.08 9.18
N ASN A 171 -4.82 -1.60 9.39
CA ASN A 171 -4.42 -2.25 10.63
C ASN A 171 -4.33 -1.28 11.83
N GLN A 172 -4.15 0.03 11.58
CA GLN A 172 -4.13 1.04 12.64
C GLN A 172 -5.53 1.49 13.08
N THR A 173 -6.61 0.99 12.47
CA THR A 173 -7.96 1.45 12.78
C THR A 173 -8.65 0.51 13.76
N ALA A 174 -8.97 1.01 14.97
CA ALA A 174 -9.51 0.17 16.04
C ALA A 174 -10.97 -0.27 15.81
N ARG A 175 -11.78 0.61 15.18
CA ARG A 175 -13.22 0.37 14.98
C ARG A 175 -13.50 -0.19 13.59
N VAL A 176 -14.21 -1.30 13.53
CA VAL A 176 -14.63 -1.97 12.28
C VAL A 176 -15.42 -1.01 11.36
N GLN A 177 -16.29 -0.16 11.94
CA GLN A 177 -17.04 0.84 11.18
C GLN A 177 -16.13 1.87 10.48
N LYS A 178 -15.06 2.30 11.16
CA LYS A 178 -14.09 3.28 10.65
C LYS A 178 -13.18 2.67 9.58
N TRP A 179 -12.97 1.35 9.63
CA TRP A 179 -12.14 0.62 8.67
C TRP A 179 -12.63 0.79 7.22
N ALA A 180 -13.94 0.69 7.00
CA ALA A 180 -14.55 0.90 5.69
C ALA A 180 -14.38 2.34 5.18
N VAL A 181 -14.54 3.33 6.06
CA VAL A 181 -14.35 4.75 5.75
C VAL A 181 -12.90 5.04 5.37
N VAL A 182 -11.95 4.50 6.14
CA VAL A 182 -10.51 4.62 5.87
C VAL A 182 -10.16 4.02 4.51
N ALA A 183 -10.63 2.80 4.24
CA ALA A 183 -10.41 2.11 2.97
C ALA A 183 -10.97 2.91 1.78
N ALA A 184 -12.22 3.39 1.88
CA ALA A 184 -12.85 4.18 0.84
C ALA A 184 -12.10 5.48 0.58
N ALA A 185 -11.76 6.23 1.63
CA ALA A 185 -11.03 7.49 1.51
C ALA A 185 -9.64 7.30 0.87
N MET A 186 -8.90 6.27 1.28
CA MET A 186 -7.59 5.94 0.70
C MET A 186 -7.73 5.61 -0.79
N ILE A 187 -8.68 4.76 -1.19
CA ILE A 187 -8.89 4.41 -2.60
C ILE A 187 -9.28 5.65 -3.43
N SER A 188 -10.21 6.47 -2.93
CA SER A 188 -10.66 7.70 -3.61
C SER A 188 -9.50 8.66 -3.85
N ILE A 189 -8.66 8.89 -2.84
CA ILE A 189 -7.49 9.77 -2.96
C ILE A 189 -6.39 9.11 -3.82
N GLY A 190 -6.25 7.79 -3.77
CA GLY A 190 -5.35 7.04 -4.67
C GLY A 190 -5.69 7.25 -6.15
N ALA A 191 -6.97 7.34 -6.50
CA ALA A 191 -7.39 7.66 -7.86
C ALA A 191 -6.91 9.06 -8.30
N ALA A 192 -7.03 10.07 -7.41
CA ALA A 192 -6.47 11.40 -7.65
C ALA A 192 -4.92 11.37 -7.76
N GLY A 193 -4.27 10.50 -6.99
CA GLY A 193 -2.84 10.21 -7.10
C GLY A 193 -2.48 9.68 -8.49
N GLY A 194 -3.29 8.80 -9.07
CA GLY A 194 -3.08 8.29 -10.43
C GLY A 194 -3.22 9.35 -11.52
N VAL A 195 -4.17 10.28 -11.40
CA VAL A 195 -4.28 11.45 -12.29
C VAL A 195 -3.05 12.36 -12.17
N THR A 196 -2.55 12.55 -10.95
CA THR A 196 -1.30 13.29 -10.75
C THR A 196 -0.12 12.53 -11.36
N GLY A 197 -0.06 11.20 -11.17
CA GLY A 197 0.98 10.32 -11.69
C GLY A 197 1.13 10.36 -13.21
N SER A 198 0.01 10.48 -13.93
CA SER A 198 0.00 10.57 -15.40
C SER A 198 0.40 11.94 -15.94
N THR A 199 0.35 13.01 -15.12
CA THR A 199 0.66 14.39 -15.54
C THR A 199 2.08 14.85 -15.21
N ILE A 200 2.79 14.10 -14.35
CA ILE A 200 4.18 14.38 -13.95
C ILE A 200 5.14 14.30 -15.15
N PHE A 201 4.90 13.37 -16.08
CA PHE A 201 5.75 13.18 -17.25
C PHE A 201 5.20 13.94 -18.44
N GLN A 202 5.79 15.10 -18.75
CA GLN A 202 5.37 15.92 -19.88
C GLN A 202 6.22 15.62 -21.12
N THR A 203 5.58 15.60 -22.30
CA THR A 203 6.25 15.36 -23.58
C THR A 203 7.34 16.37 -23.90
N LYS A 204 7.25 17.59 -23.34
CA LYS A 204 8.25 18.66 -23.47
C LYS A 204 9.61 18.31 -22.85
N ASP A 205 9.63 17.39 -21.89
CA ASP A 205 10.84 16.99 -21.16
C ASP A 205 11.55 15.78 -21.81
N ALA A 206 11.09 15.37 -23.00
CA ALA A 206 11.75 14.34 -23.79
C ALA A 206 13.18 14.77 -24.20
N PRO A 207 14.15 13.84 -24.32
CA PRO A 207 14.02 12.38 -24.22
C PRO A 207 14.34 11.79 -22.83
N GLN A 208 14.92 12.56 -21.92
CA GLN A 208 15.41 12.06 -20.62
C GLN A 208 14.39 12.18 -19.47
N TYR A 209 13.40 13.08 -19.60
CA TYR A 209 12.33 13.30 -18.60
C TYR A 209 12.85 13.48 -17.16
N LEU A 210 13.98 14.19 -17.02
CA LEU A 210 14.62 14.45 -15.73
C LEU A 210 13.66 15.01 -14.66
N PRO A 211 12.79 15.99 -14.96
CA PRO A 211 11.87 16.53 -13.97
C PRO A 211 10.90 15.47 -13.42
N GLY A 212 10.37 14.60 -14.29
CA GLY A 212 9.45 13.53 -13.88
C GLY A 212 10.14 12.46 -13.03
N MET A 213 11.38 12.11 -13.37
CA MET A 213 12.20 11.20 -12.57
C MET A 213 12.47 11.74 -11.17
N TRP A 214 12.92 13.00 -11.07
CA TRP A 214 13.16 13.65 -9.78
C TRP A 214 11.87 13.87 -8.98
N ALA A 215 10.75 14.16 -9.64
CA ALA A 215 9.45 14.24 -8.99
C ALA A 215 9.05 12.88 -8.37
N THR A 216 9.27 11.78 -9.10
CA THR A 216 8.98 10.42 -8.59
C THR A 216 9.90 10.06 -7.42
N VAL A 217 11.18 10.43 -7.48
CA VAL A 217 12.12 10.27 -6.35
C VAL A 217 11.66 11.10 -5.14
N ALA A 218 11.26 12.36 -5.36
CA ALA A 218 10.76 13.23 -4.30
C ALA A 218 9.49 12.66 -3.65
N MET A 219 8.57 12.12 -4.45
CA MET A 219 7.40 11.41 -3.96
C MET A 219 7.79 10.23 -3.07
N GLN A 220 8.73 9.39 -3.49
CA GLN A 220 9.18 8.26 -2.69
C GLN A 220 9.88 8.69 -1.39
N CYS A 221 10.60 9.81 -1.40
CA CYS A 221 11.17 10.43 -0.20
C CYS A 221 10.07 10.91 0.75
N VAL A 222 9.07 11.64 0.25
CA VAL A 222 7.92 12.10 1.03
C VAL A 222 7.18 10.92 1.66
N TYR A 223 6.93 9.86 0.88
CA TYR A 223 6.32 8.62 1.37
C TYR A 223 7.12 8.03 2.54
N SER A 224 8.45 7.95 2.40
CA SER A 224 9.33 7.39 3.44
C SER A 224 9.28 8.23 4.73
N ILE A 225 9.35 9.56 4.60
CA ILE A 225 9.30 10.50 5.73
C ILE A 225 7.94 10.42 6.43
N VAL A 226 6.84 10.46 5.68
CA VAL A 226 5.48 10.37 6.22
C VAL A 226 5.28 9.05 6.95
N THR A 227 5.68 7.94 6.34
CA THR A 227 5.59 6.60 6.94
C THR A 227 6.41 6.52 8.22
N PHE A 228 7.65 7.03 8.22
CA PHE A 228 8.51 7.05 9.40
C PHE A 228 7.91 7.88 10.55
N CYS A 229 7.52 9.13 10.27
CA CYS A 229 6.93 10.04 11.25
C CYS A 229 5.66 9.44 11.86
N MET A 230 4.78 8.89 11.03
CA MET A 230 3.54 8.26 11.48
C MET A 230 3.83 7.05 12.35
N SER A 231 4.74 6.15 11.93
CA SER A 231 5.10 4.95 12.69
C SER A 231 5.73 5.29 14.04
N MET A 232 6.60 6.29 14.09
CA MET A 232 7.19 6.77 15.34
C MET A 232 6.16 7.39 16.28
N TYR A 233 5.19 8.12 15.73
CA TYR A 233 4.07 8.67 16.49
C TYR A 233 3.20 7.56 17.09
N LEU A 234 2.83 6.53 16.31
CA LEU A 234 2.04 5.40 16.78
C LEU A 234 2.78 4.58 17.85
N LYS A 235 4.10 4.37 17.68
CA LYS A 235 4.94 3.75 18.73
C LYS A 235 4.95 4.56 20.03
N ARG A 236 5.01 5.89 19.93
CA ARG A 236 4.93 6.78 21.12
C ARG A 236 3.58 6.64 21.81
N LEU A 237 2.48 6.57 21.05
CA LEU A 237 1.14 6.36 21.62
C LEU A 237 1.01 5.02 22.34
N ASN A 238 1.52 3.94 21.74
CA ASN A 238 1.55 2.63 22.40
C ASN A 238 2.32 2.68 23.72
N LYS A 239 3.51 3.30 23.72
CA LYS A 239 4.33 3.45 24.93
C LYS A 239 3.66 4.28 26.02
N MET A 240 2.89 5.32 25.66
CA MET A 240 2.09 6.10 26.62
C MET A 240 0.92 5.29 27.20
N ALA A 241 0.31 4.43 26.37
CA ALA A 241 -0.76 3.55 26.81
C ALA A 241 -0.25 2.46 27.76
N ASP A 242 0.92 1.88 27.47
CA ASP A 242 1.55 0.86 28.32
C ASP A 242 2.06 1.44 29.66
N ARG A 243 2.37 2.74 29.69
CA ARG A 243 2.71 3.48 30.91
C ARG A 243 1.50 3.94 31.73
N GLY A 244 0.28 3.64 31.27
CA GLY A 244 -0.97 4.03 31.95
C GLY A 244 -1.36 5.50 31.76
N SER A 245 -0.59 6.31 31.01
CA SER A 245 -0.92 7.73 30.78
C SER A 245 -2.11 7.92 29.82
N ARG A 246 -2.38 6.92 28.96
CA ARG A 246 -3.53 6.88 28.04
C ARG A 246 -4.00 5.42 27.83
N PRO A 247 -4.74 4.82 28.78
CA PRO A 247 -5.03 3.39 28.77
C PRO A 247 -5.87 2.93 27.55
N ALA A 248 -6.76 3.79 27.05
CA ALA A 248 -7.58 3.53 25.86
C ALA A 248 -7.11 4.37 24.65
N LEU A 249 -6.68 3.70 23.59
CA LEU A 249 -6.37 4.32 22.30
C LEU A 249 -7.61 4.24 21.40
N GLU A 250 -7.97 5.34 20.72
CA GLU A 250 -9.21 5.47 19.92
C GLU A 250 -10.52 5.16 20.68
N GLY A 251 -10.49 5.26 22.02
CA GLY A 251 -11.63 4.94 22.86
C GLY A 251 -11.93 3.43 22.93
N VAL A 252 -10.97 2.57 22.60
CA VAL A 252 -11.06 1.11 22.72
C VAL A 252 -10.00 0.63 23.73
N GLU A 253 -10.45 -0.03 24.79
CA GLU A 253 -9.55 -0.61 25.78
C GLU A 253 -8.79 -1.81 25.20
N GLY A 254 -7.51 -1.93 25.54
CA GLY A 254 -6.64 -3.01 25.05
C GLY A 254 -6.17 -2.86 23.60
N PHE A 255 -6.68 -1.89 22.84
CA PHE A 255 -6.18 -1.63 21.48
C PHE A 255 -4.76 -1.08 21.51
N ARG A 256 -3.93 -1.59 20.58
CA ARG A 256 -2.57 -1.13 20.33
C ARG A 256 -2.38 -0.99 18.83
N TYR A 257 -1.72 0.09 18.43
CA TYR A 257 -1.29 0.24 17.06
C TYR A 257 -0.27 -0.85 16.72
N ALA A 258 -0.24 -1.31 15.48
CA ALA A 258 0.74 -2.25 14.97
C ALA A 258 1.67 -1.53 13.97
N PRO A 259 2.49 -0.56 14.43
CA PRO A 259 3.40 0.18 13.55
C PRO A 259 4.42 -0.76 12.90
#